data_AF-I1CEI1-F1
#
_entry.id   AF-I1CEI1-F1
#
_cell.length_a   1.000
_cell.length_b   1.000
_cell.length_c   1.000
_cell.angle_alpha   90.00
_cell.angle_beta   90.00
_cell.angle_gamma   90.00
#
_symmetry.space_group_name_H-M   'P 1'
#
loop_
_entity.id
_entity.type
_entity.pdbx_description
1 polymer ?
#
loop_
_entity_poly.entity_id
_entity_poly.type
_entity_poly.pdbx_seq_one_letter_code
_entity_poly.pdbx_strand_id
1 'polypeptide(L)'
;MTDEVNAVLECDENCLPTGKVLSWSEAPWMSFKDVNAGVAIGARLEHLESTRGYDHPYVIHNDYKIDTASLPLRHAVNVYSPESGIELDFSTTEPTFQFYTGGWISDEGLEAKKDQKKIKLGPSSGFCLEASRNPDSPNKPDWRSAVLLQKDATYTAKSVYAFHARLD
;
A
#
# COMPACT_ATOMS: atom_id res chain seq x y z
N MET A 1 -1.77 3.82 -9.66
CA MET A 1 -1.02 4.69 -8.72
C MET A 1 -0.77 6.02 -9.39
N THR A 2 -0.66 7.11 -8.63
CA THR A 2 -0.40 8.45 -9.17
C THR A 2 1.10 8.68 -9.38
N ASP A 3 1.47 9.89 -9.77
CA ASP A 3 2.88 10.32 -9.87
C ASP A 3 3.57 10.51 -8.52
N GLU A 4 2.82 10.49 -7.40
CA GLU A 4 3.39 10.57 -6.06
C GLU A 4 4.06 9.24 -5.65
N VAL A 5 3.68 8.11 -6.26
CA VAL A 5 4.28 6.80 -5.98
C VAL A 5 5.35 6.51 -7.01
N ASN A 6 6.59 6.34 -6.56
CA ASN A 6 7.76 6.35 -7.44
C ASN A 6 8.61 5.08 -7.39
N ALA A 7 8.41 4.24 -6.38
CA ALA A 7 9.16 2.99 -6.22
C ALA A 7 8.44 2.04 -5.27
N VAL A 8 9.02 0.85 -5.12
CA VAL A 8 8.67 -0.15 -4.10
C VAL A 8 9.91 -0.51 -3.30
N LEU A 9 9.77 -0.85 -2.02
CA LEU A 9 10.88 -1.42 -1.26
C LEU A 9 11.06 -2.89 -1.62
N GLU A 10 12.32 -3.28 -1.86
CA GLU A 10 12.69 -4.69 -1.99
C GLU A 10 12.52 -5.39 -0.65
N CYS A 11 11.86 -6.56 -0.67
CA CYS A 11 11.68 -7.41 0.50
C CYS A 11 12.51 -8.70 0.36
N ASP A 12 13.02 -9.21 1.49
CA ASP A 12 13.65 -10.52 1.57
C ASP A 12 12.62 -11.67 1.69
N GLU A 13 13.09 -12.92 1.81
CA GLU A 13 12.22 -14.09 1.96
C GLU A 13 11.31 -14.07 3.20
N ASN A 14 11.60 -13.23 4.19
CA ASN A 14 10.78 -13.04 5.39
C ASN A 14 9.82 -11.86 5.26
N CYS A 15 9.68 -11.30 4.04
CA CYS A 15 8.89 -10.10 3.76
C CYS A 15 9.39 -8.84 4.51
N LEU A 16 10.67 -8.79 4.86
CA LEU A 16 11.29 -7.61 5.48
C LEU A 16 12.01 -6.74 4.45
N PRO A 17 11.89 -5.41 4.51
CA PRO A 17 12.61 -4.53 3.60
C PRO A 17 14.14 -4.68 3.72
N THR A 18 14.81 -4.94 2.60
CA THR A 18 16.28 -5.04 2.56
C THR A 18 16.94 -3.68 2.82
N GLY A 19 16.25 -2.60 2.44
CA GLY A 19 16.79 -1.24 2.39
C GLY A 19 16.87 -0.70 0.96
N LYS A 20 16.82 -1.58 -0.04
CA LYS A 20 16.87 -1.20 -1.44
C LYS A 20 15.52 -0.70 -1.93
N VAL A 21 15.55 0.43 -2.65
CA VAL A 21 14.39 1.00 -3.34
C VAL A 21 14.46 0.56 -4.80
N LEU A 22 13.44 -0.15 -5.28
CA LEU A 22 13.37 -0.64 -6.66
C LEU A 22 12.60 0.35 -7.53
N SER A 23 13.23 0.81 -8.60
CA SER A 23 12.59 1.62 -9.64
C SER A 23 11.60 0.80 -10.48
N TRP A 24 10.72 1.48 -11.22
CA TRP A 24 9.80 0.81 -12.16
C TRP A 24 10.51 0.08 -13.30
N SER A 25 11.74 0.46 -13.65
CA SER A 25 12.56 -0.29 -14.60
C SER A 25 13.09 -1.60 -14.02
N GLU A 26 13.35 -1.65 -12.71
CA GLU A 26 13.82 -2.86 -12.03
C GLU A 26 12.67 -3.81 -11.67
N ALA A 27 11.51 -3.27 -11.32
CA ALA A 27 10.32 -4.03 -10.93
C ALA A 27 9.05 -3.57 -11.69
N PRO A 28 8.99 -3.74 -13.02
CA PRO A 28 7.88 -3.24 -13.83
C PRO A 28 6.52 -3.85 -13.46
N TRP A 29 6.49 -5.09 -12.94
CA TRP A 29 5.27 -5.76 -12.51
C TRP A 29 4.63 -5.16 -11.24
N MET A 30 5.39 -4.35 -10.51
CA MET A 30 4.93 -3.59 -9.34
C MET A 30 4.34 -2.23 -9.73
N SER A 31 4.57 -1.73 -10.94
CA SER A 31 4.06 -0.43 -11.35
C SER A 31 2.60 -0.48 -11.76
N PHE A 32 1.80 0.47 -11.28
CA PHE A 32 0.41 0.74 -11.68
C PHE A 32 0.28 2.07 -12.43
N LYS A 33 1.30 2.40 -13.24
CA LYS A 33 1.41 3.63 -14.04
C LYS A 33 1.55 3.29 -15.53
N ASP A 34 1.40 4.30 -16.37
CA ASP A 34 1.60 4.21 -17.83
C ASP A 34 0.80 3.05 -18.45
N VAL A 35 1.48 2.11 -19.13
CA VAL A 35 0.87 0.93 -19.75
C VAL A 35 0.16 0.01 -18.75
N ASN A 36 0.45 0.11 -17.45
CA ASN A 36 -0.20 -0.66 -16.40
C ASN A 36 -1.35 0.10 -15.72
N ALA A 37 -1.58 1.38 -16.06
CA ALA A 37 -2.68 2.15 -15.50
C ALA A 37 -4.03 1.59 -15.96
N GLY A 38 -4.97 1.42 -15.03
CA GLY A 38 -6.29 0.83 -15.31
C GLY A 38 -6.30 -0.68 -15.56
N VAL A 39 -5.14 -1.33 -15.58
CA VAL A 39 -5.06 -2.80 -15.66
C VAL A 39 -5.45 -3.39 -14.30
N ALA A 40 -6.25 -4.46 -14.33
CA ALA A 40 -6.71 -5.14 -13.12
C ALA A 40 -5.54 -5.55 -12.22
N ILE A 41 -5.72 -5.41 -10.90
CA ILE A 41 -4.70 -5.75 -9.89
C ILE A 41 -4.19 -7.19 -10.08
N GLY A 42 -5.09 -8.11 -10.41
CA GLY A 42 -4.75 -9.52 -10.60
C GLY A 42 -3.96 -9.88 -11.86
N ALA A 43 -3.70 -8.93 -12.77
CA ALA A 43 -3.15 -9.24 -14.09
C ALA A 43 -1.64 -9.59 -14.11
N ARG A 44 -0.96 -9.51 -12.97
CA ARG A 44 0.49 -9.68 -12.84
C ARG A 44 0.90 -10.53 -11.63
N LEU A 45 -0.04 -11.32 -11.10
CA LEU A 45 0.20 -12.12 -9.88
C LEU A 45 1.21 -13.25 -10.08
N GLU A 46 1.47 -13.66 -11.32
CA GLU A 46 2.51 -14.63 -11.67
C GLU A 46 3.92 -14.20 -11.24
N HIS A 47 4.14 -12.89 -11.07
CA HIS A 47 5.40 -12.36 -10.55
C HIS A 47 5.50 -12.38 -9.02
N LEU A 48 4.43 -12.77 -8.32
CA LEU A 48 4.22 -12.56 -6.88
C LEU A 48 3.81 -13.86 -6.17
N GLU A 49 4.23 -15.01 -6.69
CA GLU A 49 3.89 -16.32 -6.11
C GLU A 49 4.43 -16.46 -4.68
N SER A 50 5.63 -15.95 -4.40
CA SER A 50 6.27 -16.02 -3.07
C SER A 50 5.49 -15.28 -1.98
N THR A 51 4.81 -14.19 -2.35
CA THR A 51 3.99 -13.36 -1.44
C THR A 51 2.49 -13.63 -1.60
N ARG A 52 2.11 -14.58 -2.46
CA ARG A 52 0.71 -14.91 -2.81
C ARG A 52 -0.10 -13.69 -3.27
N GLY A 53 0.54 -12.73 -3.91
CA GLY A 53 -0.03 -11.45 -4.30
C GLY A 53 0.82 -10.26 -3.88
N TYR A 54 0.28 -9.05 -3.98
CA TYR A 54 1.00 -7.87 -3.50
C TYR A 54 1.00 -7.89 -1.97
N ASP A 55 2.19 -7.77 -1.39
CA ASP A 55 2.42 -7.52 0.03
C ASP A 55 3.70 -6.69 0.20
N HIS A 56 3.71 -5.50 -0.41
CA HIS A 56 4.92 -4.69 -0.52
C HIS A 56 4.71 -3.24 -0.05
N PRO A 57 5.73 -2.60 0.54
CA PRO A 57 5.70 -1.18 0.86
C PRO A 57 6.01 -0.35 -0.40
N TYR A 58 5.07 0.51 -0.79
CA TYR A 58 5.24 1.45 -1.89
C TYR A 58 5.74 2.80 -1.37
N VAL A 59 6.71 3.37 -2.07
CA VAL A 59 7.40 4.60 -1.66
C VAL A 59 6.74 5.82 -2.29
N ILE A 60 6.35 6.77 -1.43
CA ILE A 60 5.81 8.08 -1.79
C ILE A 60 6.92 9.15 -1.71
N HIS A 61 7.62 9.23 -0.56
CA HIS A 61 8.71 10.19 -0.35
C HIS A 61 9.70 9.72 0.73
N ASN A 62 10.83 10.42 0.85
CA ASN A 62 11.91 10.09 1.80
C ASN A 62 12.01 11.03 3.02
N ASP A 63 10.98 11.85 3.28
CA ASP A 63 10.93 12.71 4.47
C ASP A 63 10.63 11.92 5.77
N TYR A 64 11.66 11.28 6.33
CA TYR A 64 11.58 10.45 7.54
C TYR A 64 11.57 11.28 8.84
N LYS A 65 10.39 11.75 9.26
CA LYS A 65 10.19 12.53 10.51
C LYS A 65 9.02 12.03 11.34
N ILE A 66 9.03 12.23 12.65
CA ILE A 66 7.98 11.74 13.55
C ILE A 66 6.60 12.41 13.34
N ASP A 67 6.59 13.70 13.00
CA ASP A 67 5.38 14.48 12.74
C ASP A 67 5.15 14.63 11.23
N THR A 68 4.44 13.67 10.62
CA THR A 68 4.17 13.70 9.18
C THR A 68 2.98 14.54 8.79
N ALA A 69 2.03 14.88 9.68
CA ALA A 69 0.92 15.73 9.26
C ALA A 69 1.36 17.15 8.84
N SER A 70 2.59 17.55 9.20
CA SER A 70 3.25 18.76 8.71
C SER A 70 3.69 18.70 7.23
N LEU A 71 3.75 17.50 6.65
CA LEU A 71 4.10 17.29 5.25
C LEU A 71 2.91 17.51 4.32
N PRO A 72 3.15 17.77 3.02
CA PRO A 72 2.08 17.77 2.02
C PRO A 72 1.29 16.46 2.05
N LEU A 73 -0.03 16.56 2.07
CA LEU A 73 -0.90 15.42 1.84
C LEU A 73 -0.79 15.03 0.36
N ARG A 74 -0.28 13.83 0.08
CA ARG A 74 -0.02 13.36 -1.29
C ARG A 74 -1.05 12.33 -1.68
N HIS A 75 -1.66 12.52 -2.85
CA HIS A 75 -2.59 11.56 -3.42
C HIS A 75 -1.79 10.42 -4.05
N ALA A 76 -1.85 9.21 -3.49
CA ALA A 76 -0.96 8.10 -3.85
C ALA A 76 -1.64 7.05 -4.76
N VAL A 77 -2.90 6.72 -4.48
CA VAL A 77 -3.61 5.66 -5.17
C VAL A 77 -5.02 6.09 -5.51
N ASN A 78 -5.41 5.86 -6.76
CA ASN A 78 -6.79 5.82 -7.20
C ASN A 78 -7.13 4.36 -7.54
N VAL A 79 -8.23 3.84 -6.99
CA VAL A 79 -8.77 2.51 -7.30
C VAL A 79 -10.21 2.65 -7.77
N TYR A 80 -10.57 1.94 -8.84
CA TYR A 80 -11.90 1.97 -9.41
C TYR A 80 -12.41 0.55 -9.67
N SER A 81 -13.70 0.33 -9.38
CA SER A 81 -14.42 -0.90 -9.71
C SER A 81 -15.41 -0.63 -10.85
N PRO A 82 -15.17 -1.15 -12.07
CA PRO A 82 -16.09 -0.96 -13.19
C PRO A 82 -17.46 -1.62 -12.99
N GLU A 83 -17.54 -2.63 -12.13
CA GLU A 83 -18.81 -3.33 -11.83
C GLU A 83 -19.74 -2.47 -10.96
N SER A 84 -19.19 -1.69 -10.04
CA SER A 84 -19.97 -0.91 -9.07
C SER A 84 -20.00 0.60 -9.34
N GLY A 85 -19.08 1.10 -10.17
CA GLY A 85 -18.86 2.54 -10.34
C GLY A 85 -18.15 3.19 -9.15
N ILE A 86 -17.79 2.44 -8.10
CA ILE A 86 -17.15 2.98 -6.91
C ILE A 86 -15.67 3.27 -7.21
N GLU A 87 -15.25 4.47 -6.83
CA GLU A 87 -13.87 4.94 -6.92
C GLU A 87 -13.38 5.38 -5.54
N LEU A 88 -12.12 5.09 -5.24
CA LEU A 88 -11.45 5.40 -3.99
C LEU A 88 -10.13 6.11 -4.29
N ASP A 89 -10.01 7.35 -3.84
CA ASP A 89 -8.74 8.07 -3.75
C ASP A 89 -8.16 7.91 -2.34
N PHE A 90 -6.92 7.46 -2.28
CA PHE A 90 -6.13 7.32 -1.06
C PHE A 90 -4.98 8.32 -1.07
N SER A 91 -5.02 9.22 -0.08
CA SER A 91 -3.97 10.20 0.15
C SER A 91 -3.37 10.04 1.55
N THR A 92 -2.07 10.27 1.69
CA THR A 92 -1.42 10.23 3.00
C THR A 92 -0.25 11.21 3.08
N THR A 93 0.12 11.56 4.30
CA THR A 93 1.38 12.27 4.61
C THR A 93 2.52 11.31 4.94
N GLU A 94 2.25 10.01 4.98
CA GLU A 94 3.25 9.00 5.29
C GLU A 94 4.19 8.73 4.11
N PRO A 95 5.48 8.40 4.38
CA PRO A 95 6.48 8.20 3.34
C PRO A 95 6.22 6.95 2.50
N THR A 96 5.51 5.97 3.05
CA THR A 96 5.14 4.72 2.38
C THR A 96 3.69 4.35 2.64
N PHE A 97 3.19 3.37 1.89
CA PHE A 97 2.03 2.59 2.30
C PHE A 97 2.25 1.11 1.95
N GLN A 98 1.75 0.21 2.80
CA GLN A 98 1.67 -1.21 2.46
C GLN A 98 0.51 -1.42 1.50
N PHE A 99 0.78 -2.05 0.35
CA PHE A 99 -0.26 -2.56 -0.52
C PHE A 99 -0.32 -4.08 -0.38
N TYR A 100 -1.35 -4.55 0.32
CA TYR A 100 -1.58 -5.97 0.60
C TYR A 100 -2.87 -6.45 -0.07
N THR A 101 -2.83 -7.49 -0.88
CA THR A 101 -3.99 -8.02 -1.61
C THR A 101 -4.59 -9.28 -0.98
N GLY A 102 -4.44 -9.49 0.33
CA GLY A 102 -5.16 -10.58 1.00
C GLY A 102 -4.69 -11.99 0.64
N GLY A 103 -3.47 -12.14 0.11
CA GLY A 103 -2.96 -13.42 -0.41
C GLY A 103 -2.84 -14.53 0.62
N TRP A 104 -2.66 -14.18 1.89
CA TRP A 104 -2.47 -15.10 3.01
C TRP A 104 -3.75 -15.43 3.78
N ILE A 105 -4.90 -14.91 3.34
CA ILE A 105 -6.19 -15.35 3.88
C ILE A 105 -6.34 -16.85 3.61
N SER A 106 -6.78 -17.61 4.61
CA SER A 106 -6.95 -19.06 4.48
C SER A 106 -7.85 -19.41 3.29
N ASP A 107 -7.52 -20.49 2.57
CA ASP A 107 -8.33 -21.01 1.47
C ASP A 107 -9.71 -21.49 1.96
N GLU A 108 -9.85 -21.84 3.24
CA GLU A 108 -11.15 -22.14 3.86
C GLU A 108 -12.09 -20.90 3.89
N GLY A 109 -11.47 -19.72 3.82
CA GLY A 109 -12.08 -18.41 3.89
C GLY A 109 -12.44 -17.98 5.31
N LEU A 110 -12.68 -16.68 5.46
CA LEU A 110 -13.31 -16.12 6.66
C LEU A 110 -14.80 -15.93 6.40
N GLU A 111 -15.63 -16.11 7.43
CA GLU A 111 -17.04 -15.71 7.33
C GLU A 111 -17.13 -14.19 7.29
N ALA A 112 -17.78 -13.65 6.27
CA ALA A 112 -18.12 -12.23 6.22
C ALA A 112 -19.08 -11.84 7.38
N LYS A 113 -19.23 -10.54 7.62
CA LYS A 113 -20.14 -10.03 8.66
C LYS A 113 -21.58 -10.52 8.42
N LYS A 114 -22.38 -10.61 9.50
CA LYS A 114 -23.73 -11.19 9.47
C LYS A 114 -24.67 -10.56 8.42
N ASP A 115 -24.47 -9.28 8.12
CA ASP A 115 -25.21 -8.49 7.13
C ASP A 115 -24.70 -8.67 5.68
N GLN A 116 -23.55 -9.31 5.48
CA GLN A 116 -22.93 -9.53 4.16
C GLN A 116 -23.26 -10.91 3.56
N LYS A 117 -24.49 -11.39 3.77
CA LYS A 117 -25.02 -12.63 3.18
C LYS A 117 -24.19 -13.90 3.41
N LYS A 118 -23.33 -13.93 4.44
CA LYS A 118 -22.40 -15.05 4.72
C LYS A 118 -21.48 -15.41 3.54
N ILE A 119 -21.07 -14.42 2.75
CA ILE A 119 -20.08 -14.63 1.69
C ILE A 119 -18.78 -15.12 2.35
N LYS A 120 -18.13 -16.13 1.77
CA LYS A 120 -16.80 -16.56 2.19
C LYS A 120 -15.74 -15.60 1.62
N LEU A 121 -14.88 -15.08 2.48
CA LEU A 121 -13.77 -14.21 2.10
C LEU A 121 -12.49 -15.04 2.07
N GLY A 122 -12.12 -15.54 0.89
CA GLY A 122 -10.86 -16.27 0.65
C GLY A 122 -9.70 -15.38 0.19
N PRO A 123 -8.59 -15.97 -0.28
CA PRO A 123 -7.48 -15.22 -0.86
C PRO A 123 -7.94 -14.18 -1.89
N SER A 124 -7.36 -12.99 -1.87
CA SER A 124 -7.67 -11.90 -2.82
C SER A 124 -9.13 -11.39 -2.79
N SER A 125 -9.90 -11.66 -1.74
CA SER A 125 -11.27 -11.12 -1.58
C SER A 125 -11.31 -9.64 -1.20
N GLY A 126 -10.15 -9.01 -1.01
CA GLY A 126 -10.00 -7.60 -0.67
C GLY A 126 -8.54 -7.18 -0.70
N PHE A 127 -8.31 -5.89 -0.53
CA PHE A 127 -6.96 -5.32 -0.42
C PHE A 127 -6.90 -4.24 0.65
N CYS A 128 -5.68 -3.93 1.09
CA CYS A 128 -5.36 -2.88 2.05
C CYS A 128 -4.49 -1.80 1.40
N LEU A 129 -4.67 -0.56 1.86
CA LEU A 129 -3.79 0.57 1.58
C LEU A 129 -3.36 1.14 2.94
N GLU A 130 -2.26 0.64 3.49
CA GLU A 130 -1.89 0.92 4.87
C GLU A 130 -0.84 2.02 4.90
N ALA A 131 -1.27 3.28 5.04
CA ALA A 131 -0.35 4.40 5.27
C ALA A 131 0.64 4.07 6.40
N SER A 132 1.93 4.16 6.12
CA SER A 132 2.96 3.60 7.02
C SER A 132 4.31 4.29 6.91
N ARG A 133 5.17 4.04 7.89
CA ARG A 133 6.61 4.23 7.74
C ARG A 133 7.20 2.98 7.09
N ASN A 134 8.40 3.08 6.52
CA ASN A 134 9.12 1.93 5.99
C ASN A 134 9.14 0.81 7.06
N PRO A 135 8.67 -0.41 6.75
CA PRO A 135 8.76 -1.50 7.72
C PRO A 135 10.21 -1.75 8.15
N ASP A 136 10.39 -2.27 9.35
CA ASP A 136 11.70 -2.47 9.98
C ASP A 136 12.51 -1.18 10.28
N SER A 137 11.89 0.01 10.18
CA SER A 137 12.54 1.30 10.50
C SER A 137 13.32 1.36 11.83
N PRO A 138 12.89 0.72 12.95
CA PRO A 138 13.70 0.74 14.18
C PRO A 138 15.11 0.14 13.99
N ASN A 139 15.24 -0.87 13.13
CA ASN A 139 16.49 -1.59 12.87
C ASN A 139 17.32 -0.97 11.73
N LYS A 140 16.77 0.01 11.00
CA LYS A 140 17.42 0.68 9.86
C LYS A 140 17.78 2.12 10.23
N PRO A 141 19.07 2.45 10.49
CA PRO A 141 19.49 3.77 10.96
C PRO A 141 18.95 4.95 10.12
N ASP A 142 18.89 4.79 8.80
CA ASP A 142 18.44 5.84 7.87
C ASP A 142 16.94 6.15 7.97
N TRP A 143 16.14 5.24 8.54
CA TRP A 143 14.69 5.40 8.67
C TRP A 143 14.24 5.60 10.12
N ARG A 144 15.16 5.38 11.08
CA ARG A 144 14.86 5.36 12.52
C ARG A 144 14.21 6.64 13.03
N SER A 145 14.52 7.80 12.43
CA SER A 145 13.91 9.09 12.78
C SER A 145 12.41 9.17 12.51
N ALA A 146 11.87 8.32 11.62
CA ALA A 146 10.44 8.23 11.35
C ALA A 146 9.64 7.52 12.46
N VAL A 147 10.31 6.75 13.33
CA VAL A 147 9.65 5.86 14.31
C VAL A 147 10.12 6.07 15.75
N LEU A 148 11.18 6.86 15.97
CA LEU A 148 11.68 7.17 17.31
C LEU A 148 11.00 8.43 17.87
N LEU A 149 10.02 8.23 18.75
CA LEU A 149 9.37 9.32 19.47
C LEU A 149 10.21 9.75 20.68
N GLN A 150 10.74 10.97 20.63
CA GLN A 150 11.48 11.56 21.76
C GLN A 150 10.52 12.08 22.83
N LYS A 151 11.03 12.24 24.06
CA LYS A 151 10.28 12.90 25.13
C LYS A 151 9.83 14.30 24.67
N ASP A 152 8.59 14.66 24.97
CA ASP A 152 7.96 15.94 24.64
C ASP A 152 7.75 16.21 23.13
N ALA A 153 8.10 15.26 22.27
CA ALA A 153 7.76 15.30 20.85
C ALA A 153 6.31 14.83 20.61
N THR A 154 5.72 15.27 19.50
CA THR A 154 4.36 14.85 19.08
C THR A 154 4.46 13.94 17.86
N TYR A 155 3.79 12.79 17.91
CA TYR A 155 3.54 11.96 16.74
C TYR A 155 2.22 12.39 16.11
N THR A 156 2.24 12.79 14.85
CA THR A 156 1.02 12.98 14.06
C THR A 156 1.21 12.47 12.64
N ALA A 157 0.11 12.01 12.04
CA ALA A 157 0.04 11.54 10.67
C ALA A 157 -1.37 11.79 10.13
N LYS A 158 -1.53 11.85 8.81
CA LYS A 158 -2.83 12.05 8.17
C LYS A 158 -2.99 11.12 6.98
N SER A 159 -4.14 10.46 6.92
CA SER A 159 -4.59 9.67 5.78
C SER A 159 -6.03 10.02 5.44
N VAL A 160 -6.35 10.07 4.15
CA VAL A 160 -7.67 10.41 3.63
C VAL A 160 -8.08 9.34 2.62
N TYR A 161 -9.27 8.80 2.83
CA TYR A 161 -9.95 7.88 1.91
C TYR A 161 -11.18 8.61 1.38
N ALA A 162 -11.11 9.10 0.15
CA ALA A 162 -12.21 9.81 -0.49
C ALA A 162 -12.92 8.86 -1.45
N PHE A 163 -14.20 8.64 -1.21
CA PHE A 163 -15.04 7.76 -2.03
C PHE A 163 -15.87 8.59 -3.01
N HIS A 164 -15.90 8.12 -4.25
CA HIS A 164 -16.63 8.75 -5.35
C HIS A 164 -17.50 7.70 -6.05
N ALA A 165 -18.58 8.17 -6.67
CA ALA A 165 -19.29 7.42 -7.69
C ALA A 165 -18.84 7.97 -9.04
N ARG A 166 -18.19 7.14 -9.84
CA ARG A 166 -17.87 7.45 -11.22
C ARG A 166 -19.12 7.21 -12.04
N LEU A 167 -19.77 8.30 -12.40
CA LEU A 167 -20.90 8.30 -13.33
C LEU A 167 -20.29 8.46 -14.72
N ASP A 168 -20.31 7.38 -15.49
CA ASP A 168 -19.98 7.38 -16.91
C ASP A 168 -20.80 8.42 -17.69
#